data_AF-A0A7K1UDT1-F1
#
_entry.id   AF-A0A7K1UDT1-F1
#
_cell.length_a   1.000
_cell.length_b   1.000
_cell.length_c   1.000
_cell.angle_alpha   90.00
_cell.angle_beta   90.00
_cell.angle_gamma   90.00
#
_symmetry.space_group_name_H-M   'P 1'
#
loop_
_entity.id
_entity.type
_entity.pdbx_description
1 polymer ?
#
loop_
_entity_poly.entity_id
_entity_poly.type
_entity_poly.pdbx_seq_one_letter_code
_entity_poly.pdbx_strand_id
1 'polypeptide(L)'
;MIIYGRNSYRVRSAQLAEIGINEQIPGIVQFELRQNYAHIYWIPLFPLGSQWCIRKTDNKLYEVNDSLLPALNALPRPKNGWIAFTGLILIAAALLWFSIFVR
;
A
#
# COMPACT_ATOMS: atom_id res chain seq x y z
N MET A 1 8.08 -24.83 -6.72
CA MET A 1 8.71 -23.70 -6.03
C MET A 1 7.61 -22.75 -5.61
N ILE A 2 7.36 -22.61 -4.31
CA ILE A 2 6.25 -21.76 -3.81
C ILE A 2 6.74 -20.31 -3.82
N ILE A 3 6.20 -19.48 -4.73
CA ILE A 3 6.56 -18.06 -4.85
C ILE A 3 5.65 -17.26 -3.91
N TYR A 4 5.97 -17.26 -2.62
CA TYR A 4 5.28 -16.43 -1.61
C TYR A 4 6.19 -15.27 -1.17
N GLY A 5 5.59 -14.12 -0.85
CA GLY A 5 6.35 -12.92 -0.49
C GLY A 5 5.49 -11.77 0.02
N ARG A 6 6.15 -10.66 0.38
CA ARG A 6 5.50 -9.41 0.77
C ARG A 6 5.85 -8.36 -0.28
N ASN A 7 4.87 -7.61 -0.73
CA ASN A 7 5.09 -6.47 -1.62
C ASN A 7 4.23 -5.29 -1.17
N SER A 8 4.45 -4.11 -1.76
CA SER A 8 3.70 -2.91 -1.45
C SER A 8 3.32 -2.14 -2.71
N TYR A 9 2.09 -1.65 -2.77
CA TYR A 9 1.64 -0.75 -3.84
C TYR A 9 1.37 0.65 -3.28
N ARG A 10 1.52 1.66 -4.13
CA ARG A 10 1.24 3.05 -3.79
C ARG A 10 -0.26 3.28 -3.75
N VAL A 11 -0.78 3.68 -2.59
CA VAL A 11 -2.20 4.00 -2.39
C VAL A 11 -2.44 5.48 -2.63
N ARG A 12 -1.54 6.32 -2.13
CA ARG A 12 -1.61 7.78 -2.26
C ARG A 12 -0.22 8.38 -2.27
N SER A 13 -0.06 9.49 -2.97
CA SER A 13 1.07 10.41 -2.81
C SER A 13 0.56 11.72 -2.24
N ALA A 14 1.30 12.32 -1.31
CA ALA A 14 1.07 13.64 -0.76
C ALA A 14 2.33 14.48 -0.94
N GLN A 15 2.19 15.73 -1.40
CA GLN A 15 3.29 16.68 -1.49
C GLN A 15 3.46 17.42 -0.15
N LEU A 16 4.65 18.00 0.10
CA LEU A 16 4.92 18.78 1.33
C LEU A 16 3.89 19.89 1.54
N ALA A 17 3.49 20.55 0.45
CA ALA A 17 2.49 21.61 0.46
C ALA A 17 1.10 21.15 0.95
N GLU A 18 0.73 19.87 0.73
CA GLU A 18 -0.54 19.31 1.21
C GLU A 18 -0.53 19.08 2.73
N ILE A 19 0.65 19.03 3.35
CA ILE A 19 0.83 18.73 4.78
C ILE A 19 1.01 20.04 5.58
N GLY A 20 0.97 21.20 4.92
CA GLY A 20 1.17 22.51 5.55
C GLY A 20 2.64 22.80 5.91
N ILE A 21 3.57 21.97 5.45
CA ILE A 21 5.01 22.20 5.61
C ILE A 21 5.48 22.99 4.38
N ASN A 22 5.55 24.33 4.53
CA ASN A 22 6.06 25.23 3.49
C ASN A 22 7.59 25.25 3.40
N GLU A 23 8.29 24.59 4.33
CA GLU A 23 9.73 24.44 4.26
C GLU A 23 10.09 23.29 3.31
N GLN A 24 10.78 23.63 2.22
CA GLN A 24 11.38 22.64 1.33
C GLN A 24 12.49 21.91 2.10
N ILE A 25 12.16 20.77 2.72
CA ILE A 25 13.17 19.93 3.35
C ILE A 25 14.09 19.41 2.23
N PRO A 26 15.39 19.76 2.22
CA PRO A 26 16.27 19.43 1.12
C PRO A 26 16.35 17.91 0.94
N GLY A 27 16.02 17.46 -0.27
CA GLY A 27 16.08 16.06 -0.67
C GLY A 27 14.79 15.27 -0.51
N ILE A 28 13.69 15.85 -0.02
CA ILE A 28 12.36 15.19 -0.01
C ILE A 28 11.54 15.65 -1.21
N VAL A 29 11.08 14.70 -2.03
CA VAL A 29 10.26 14.97 -3.21
C VAL A 29 8.78 14.83 -2.89
N GLN A 30 8.40 13.71 -2.25
CA GLN A 30 7.00 13.41 -1.95
C GLN A 30 6.87 12.35 -0.84
N PHE A 31 5.74 12.37 -0.15
CA PHE A 31 5.33 11.31 0.76
C PHE A 31 4.43 10.33 0.02
N GLU A 32 4.67 9.04 0.16
CA GLU A 32 3.87 7.97 -0.43
C GLU A 32 3.26 7.11 0.69
N LEU A 33 1.94 7.03 0.73
CA LEU A 33 1.24 6.02 1.51
C LEU A 33 1.24 4.73 0.70
N ARG A 34 1.88 3.69 1.24
CA ARG A 34 1.96 2.36 0.61
C ARG A 34 1.20 1.33 1.42
N GLN A 35 0.44 0.49 0.73
CA GLN A 35 -0.24 -0.65 1.32
C GLN A 35 0.64 -1.88 1.12
N ASN A 36 1.05 -2.49 2.22
CA ASN A 36 1.74 -3.76 2.24
C ASN A 36 0.71 -4.90 2.12
N TYR A 37 1.06 -5.90 1.33
CA TYR A 37 0.25 -7.10 1.13
C TYR A 37 1.12 -8.34 1.00
N ALA A 38 0.59 -9.46 1.49
CA ALA A 38 1.16 -10.78 1.24
C ALA A 38 0.62 -11.30 -0.10
N HIS A 39 1.49 -11.92 -0.89
CA HIS A 39 1.11 -12.51 -2.16
C HIS A 39 1.60 -13.95 -2.29
N ILE A 40 0.89 -14.72 -3.12
CA ILE A 40 1.34 -16.01 -3.64
C ILE A 40 1.22 -15.94 -5.16
N TYR A 41 2.27 -16.33 -5.89
CA TYR A 41 2.34 -16.23 -7.36
C TYR A 41 1.91 -14.83 -7.88
N TRP A 42 2.39 -13.77 -7.22
CA TRP A 42 2.08 -12.36 -7.50
C TRP A 42 0.63 -11.92 -7.27
N ILE A 43 -0.25 -12.84 -6.85
CA ILE A 43 -1.64 -12.53 -6.52
C ILE A 43 -1.71 -12.03 -5.06
N PRO A 44 -2.18 -10.80 -4.80
CA PRO A 44 -2.39 -10.30 -3.45
C PRO A 44 -3.44 -11.14 -2.73
N LEU A 45 -3.12 -11.64 -1.54
CA LEU A 45 -4.05 -12.46 -0.74
C LEU A 45 -4.51 -11.75 0.53
N PHE A 46 -3.58 -11.10 1.23
CA PHE A 46 -3.88 -10.48 2.51
C PHE A 46 -3.24 -9.09 2.59
N PRO A 47 -3.98 -8.04 2.97
CA PRO A 47 -3.35 -6.80 3.40
C PRO A 47 -2.61 -7.04 4.72
N LEU A 48 -1.39 -6.53 4.82
CA LEU A 48 -0.56 -6.61 6.02
C LEU A 48 -0.57 -5.30 6.82
N GLY A 49 -0.80 -4.18 6.15
CA GLY A 49 -0.82 -2.86 6.78
C GLY A 49 -0.53 -1.75 5.78
N SER A 50 -0.62 -0.50 6.23
CA SER A 50 -0.20 0.66 5.44
C SER A 50 0.94 1.38 6.16
N GLN A 51 1.87 1.92 5.39
CA GLN A 51 3.00 2.67 5.90
C GLN A 51 3.23 3.91 5.05
N TRP A 52 3.64 5.00 5.70
CA TRP A 52 4.10 6.18 5.00
C TRP A 52 5.58 6.06 4.70
N CYS A 53 5.95 6.33 3.46
CA CYS A 53 7.33 6.34 3.00
C CYS A 53 7.65 7.70 2.38
N ILE A 54 8.91 8.10 2.46
CA ILE A 54 9.44 9.31 1.83
C ILE A 54 10.17 8.91 0.57
N ARG A 55 9.80 9.51 -0.56
CA ARG A 55 10.60 9.43 -1.78
C ARG A 55 11.53 10.62 -1.85
N LYS A 56 12.83 10.34 -1.84
CA LYS A 56 13.87 11.35 -1.98
C LYS A 56 14.27 11.55 -3.43
N THR A 57 15.09 12.56 -3.71
CA THR A 57 15.58 12.87 -5.07
C THR A 57 16.34 11.72 -5.72
N ASP A 58 16.95 10.84 -4.91
CA ASP A 58 17.60 9.59 -5.33
C ASP A 58 16.62 8.47 -5.74
N ASN A 59 15.33 8.80 -5.88
CA ASN A 59 14.26 7.87 -6.27
C ASN A 59 14.03 6.67 -5.31
N LYS A 60 14.80 6.60 -4.21
CA LYS A 60 14.70 5.59 -3.16
C LYS A 60 13.61 5.96 -2.15
N LEU A 61 13.00 4.91 -1.61
CA LEU A 61 12.01 5.02 -0.54
C LEU A 61 12.68 4.86 0.82
N TYR A 62 12.37 5.78 1.72
CA TYR A 62 12.82 5.77 3.10
C TYR A 62 11.63 5.75 4.05
N GLU A 63 11.82 5.22 5.25
CA GLU A 63 10.83 5.36 6.31
C GLU A 63 10.70 6.82 6.75
N VAL A 64 9.48 7.20 7.10
CA VAL A 64 9.18 8.54 7.59
C VAL A 64 9.70 8.70 9.01
N ASN A 65 10.28 9.85 9.33
CA ASN A 65 10.66 10.19 10.70
C ASN A 65 9.41 10.25 11.59
N ASP A 66 9.47 9.65 12.78
CA ASP A 66 8.38 9.56 13.74
C ASP A 66 7.71 10.92 14.06
N SER A 67 8.47 12.02 13.97
CA SER A 67 7.93 13.37 14.17
C SER A 67 6.89 13.81 13.12
N LEU A 68 6.94 13.28 11.91
CA LEU A 68 6.05 13.62 10.80
C LEU A 68 4.86 12.67 10.66
N LEU A 69 4.91 11.50 11.30
CA LEU A 69 3.84 10.51 11.27
C LEU A 69 2.48 11.06 11.75
N PRO A 70 2.38 11.88 12.82
CA PRO A 70 1.09 12.41 13.26
C PRO A 70 0.43 13.31 12.21
N ALA A 71 1.21 14.20 11.58
CA ALA A 71 0.71 15.11 10.55
C ALA A 71 0.24 14.35 9.29
N LEU A 72 1.00 13.32 8.88
CA LEU A 72 0.63 12.46 7.76
C LEU A 72 -0.58 11.57 8.08
N ASN A 73 -0.74 11.13 9.33
CA ASN A 73 -1.89 10.34 9.76
C ASN A 73 -3.17 11.14 9.88
N ALA A 74 -3.08 12.46 10.01
CA ALA A 74 -4.24 13.36 9.94
C ALA A 74 -4.81 13.47 8.51
N LEU A 75 -4.03 13.12 7.48
CA LEU A 75 -4.52 13.10 6.10
C LEU A 75 -5.53 11.97 5.89
N PRO A 76 -6.58 12.20 5.07
CA PRO A 76 -7.57 11.17 4.81
C PRO A 76 -6.93 9.97 4.10
N ARG A 77 -6.99 8.81 4.76
CA ARG A 77 -6.49 7.55 4.23
C ARG A 77 -7.50 6.97 3.23
N PRO A 78 -7.09 6.68 1.98
CA PRO A 78 -7.98 6.04 1.01
C PRO A 78 -8.40 4.65 1.50
N LYS A 79 -9.69 4.31 1.38
CA LYS A 79 -10.23 2.99 1.75
C LYS A 79 -9.92 1.90 0.71
N ASN A 80 -8.87 2.05 -0.09
CA ASN A 80 -8.56 1.18 -1.23
C ASN A 80 -7.83 -0.13 -0.81
N GLY A 81 -7.99 -0.55 0.44
CA GLY A 81 -7.38 -1.78 0.97
C GLY A 81 -8.00 -3.07 0.42
N TRP A 82 -9.12 -2.99 -0.30
CA TRP A 82 -9.89 -4.15 -0.77
C TRP A 82 -9.19 -4.89 -1.92
N ILE A 83 -8.35 -4.18 -2.68
CA ILE A 83 -7.55 -4.76 -3.77
C ILE A 83 -6.58 -5.83 -3.24
N ALA A 84 -6.12 -5.67 -1.99
CA ALA A 84 -5.24 -6.64 -1.34
C ALA A 84 -5.90 -8.00 -1.04
N PHE A 85 -7.23 -8.11 -1.18
CA PHE A 85 -8.01 -9.35 -1.00
C PHE A 85 -8.38 -10.02 -2.33
N THR A 86 -7.92 -9.49 -3.47
CA THR A 86 -8.27 -10.00 -4.82
C THR A 86 -8.05 -11.50 -4.96
N GLY A 87 -6.96 -12.05 -4.42
CA GLY A 87 -6.69 -13.49 -4.44
C GLY A 87 -7.73 -14.31 -3.69
N LEU A 88 -8.18 -13.85 -2.52
CA LEU A 88 -9.23 -14.56 -1.76
C LEU A 88 -10.58 -14.48 -2.46
N ILE A 89 -10.90 -13.33 -3.07
CA ILE A 89 -12.12 -13.16 -3.86
C ILE A 89 -12.12 -14.13 -5.05
N LEU A 90 -11.00 -14.28 -5.75
CA LEU A 90 -10.87 -15.23 -6.87
C LEU A 90 -11.05 -16.68 -6.42
N ILE A 91 -10.45 -17.07 -5.29
CA ILE A 91 -10.62 -18.42 -4.74
C ILE A 91 -12.09 -18.67 -4.37
N ALA A 92 -12.73 -17.73 -3.68
CA ALA A 92 -14.14 -17.84 -3.32
C ALA A 92 -15.05 -17.94 -4.55
N ALA A 93 -14.80 -17.12 -5.59
CA ALA A 93 -15.55 -17.17 -6.85
C ALA A 93 -15.36 -18.51 -7.57
N ALA A 94 -14.14 -19.05 -7.61
CA ALA A 94 -13.87 -20.36 -8.21
C ALA A 94 -14.58 -21.51 -7.47
N LEU A 95 -14.58 -21.49 -6.14
CA LEU A 95 -15.30 -22.47 -5.33
C LEU A 95 -16.82 -22.40 -5.52
N LEU A 96 -17.37 -21.19 -5.59
CA LEU A 96 -18.80 -20.98 -5.88
C LEU A 96 -19.16 -21.48 -7.28
N TRP A 97 -18.35 -21.16 -8.29
CA TRP A 97 -18.55 -21.67 -9.65
C TRP A 97 -18.54 -23.19 -9.69
N PHE A 98 -17.55 -23.83 -9.07
CA PHE A 98 -17.45 -25.29 -9.00
C PHE A 98 -18.66 -25.91 -8.31
N SER A 99 -19.11 -25.33 -7.19
CA SER A 99 -20.28 -25.80 -6.46
C SER A 99 -21.59 -25.71 -7.24
N ILE A 100 -21.71 -24.75 -8.17
CA ILE A 100 -22.95 -24.51 -8.93
C ILE A 100 -22.97 -25.33 -10.22
N PHE A 101 -21.83 -25.44 -10.91
CA PHE A 101 -21.78 -25.97 -12.28
C PHE A 101 -21.20 -27.39 -12.40
N VAL A 102 -20.44 -27.84 -11.42
CA VAL A 102 -19.78 -29.17 -11.47
C VAL A 102 -20.47 -30.19 -10.56
N ARG A 103 -21.41 -29.74 -9.71
CA ARG A 103 -22.25 -30.60 -8.89
C ARG A 103 -23.47 -31.10 -9.65
#